data_AF-A0A378IMV1-F1
#
_entry.id   AF-A0A378IMV1-F1
#
_cell.length_a   1.000
_cell.length_b   1.000
_cell.length_c   1.000
_cell.angle_alpha   90.00
_cell.angle_beta   90.00
_cell.angle_gamma   90.00
#
_symmetry.space_group_name_H-M   'P 1'
#
loop_
_entity.id
_entity.type
_entity.pdbx_description
1 polymer ?
#
loop_
_entity_poly.entity_id
_entity_poly.type
_entity_poly.pdbx_seq_one_letter_code
_entity_poly.pdbx_strand_id
1 'polypeptide(L)'
;MKIYLKKSNCSALLISLQTFLKKMRAPLSSLDKDDWEQNIIITFDKDIPISCQRETIECLNQLCLELEQKKMNISLSFNKIKNIDPEIKKYILIDNKALCRHLISGFEELIVSSNELTEYVLKDIELSNILNSIEKSLFSLSSVEFIPLIQTFPSSCFACSILMVLKELKLINEPTRTQELQIYKQIWLEPGKQADIEKVILYLSQYKIKMIGLDFVEKTDDLLDLSNRIKNSRPELSQHIINQYTLFHQNTNKINQYSVLKIEDPYSINNEFFKGGFTFLISRSSNSQGLHVLFARVWQDQFQVIDPENGEIKMYPSFEEYYDSFENFNKAFTGVALHVAPNF
;
A
#
# COMPACT_ATOMS: atom_id res chain seq x y z
N MET A 1 15.76 16.92 14.92
CA MET A 1 17.02 16.14 14.91
C MET A 1 17.02 15.11 13.79
N LYS A 2 18.08 15.03 12.97
CA LYS A 2 18.26 13.96 11.96
C LYS A 2 19.42 13.06 12.38
N ILE A 3 19.19 11.76 12.43
CA ILE A 3 20.16 10.74 12.85
C ILE A 3 20.41 9.79 11.69
N TYR A 4 21.68 9.65 11.32
CA TYR A 4 22.13 8.73 10.28
C TYR A 4 22.94 7.60 10.91
N LEU A 5 22.27 6.50 11.22
CA LEU A 5 22.91 5.36 11.88
C LEU A 5 23.77 4.61 10.86
N LYS A 6 25.09 4.61 11.07
CA LYS A 6 26.08 3.92 10.25
C LYS A 6 27.02 3.12 11.16
N LYS A 7 27.56 2.02 10.65
CA LYS A 7 28.54 1.21 11.39
C LYS A 7 29.69 2.05 11.99
N SER A 8 30.17 3.06 11.26
CA SER A 8 31.29 3.91 11.69
C SER A 8 30.96 4.94 12.78
N ASN A 9 29.69 5.25 13.04
CA ASN A 9 29.30 6.30 13.98
C ASN A 9 28.30 5.84 15.07
N CYS A 10 28.04 4.54 15.16
CA CYS A 10 27.13 3.91 16.12
C CYS A 10 27.32 4.46 17.55
N SER A 11 28.54 4.35 18.09
CA SER A 11 28.83 4.76 19.47
C SER A 11 28.61 6.26 19.70
N ALA A 12 29.04 7.12 18.78
CA ALA A 12 28.89 8.57 18.91
C ALA A 12 27.41 9.00 18.88
N LEU A 13 26.60 8.36 18.04
CA LEU A 13 25.17 8.62 17.96
C LEU A 13 24.43 8.14 19.20
N LEU A 14 24.76 6.95 19.71
CA LEU A 14 24.19 6.42 20.94
C LEU A 14 24.48 7.35 22.13
N ILE A 15 25.73 7.82 22.28
CA ILE A 15 26.10 8.79 23.32
C ILE A 15 25.27 10.08 23.18
N SER A 16 25.08 10.57 21.96
CA SER A 16 24.29 11.78 21.69
C SER A 16 22.81 11.59 22.08
N LEU A 17 22.23 10.45 21.70
CA LEU A 17 20.86 10.07 22.06
C LEU A 17 20.68 9.91 23.57
N GLN A 18 21.61 9.25 24.25
CA GLN A 18 21.60 9.07 25.70
C GLN A 18 21.75 10.41 26.44
N THR A 19 22.59 11.31 25.92
CA THR A 19 22.73 12.66 26.45
C THR A 19 21.43 13.44 26.31
N PHE A 20 20.76 13.31 25.15
CA PHE A 20 19.46 13.92 24.91
C PHE A 20 18.37 13.36 25.84
N LEU A 21 18.31 12.03 26.00
CA LEU A 21 17.41 11.38 26.96
C LEU A 21 17.65 11.88 28.39
N LYS A 22 18.92 12.03 28.80
CA LYS A 22 19.27 12.59 30.11
C LYS A 22 18.77 14.03 30.27
N LYS A 23 18.84 14.86 29.20
CA LYS A 23 18.27 16.21 29.19
C LYS A 23 16.75 16.14 29.39
N MET A 24 16.05 15.29 28.65
CA MET A 24 14.57 15.18 28.73
C MET A 24 14.09 14.68 30.09
N ARG A 25 14.88 13.86 30.80
CA ARG A 25 14.60 13.45 32.18
C ARG A 25 14.64 14.60 33.19
N ALA A 26 15.30 15.72 32.87
CA ALA A 26 15.36 16.87 33.76
C ALA A 26 13.96 17.48 33.97
N PRO A 27 13.71 18.19 35.09
CA PRO A 27 12.41 18.82 35.35
C PRO A 27 11.97 19.75 34.21
N LEU A 28 10.66 19.86 33.96
CA LEU A 28 10.09 20.72 32.91
C LEU A 28 10.59 22.17 32.99
N SER A 29 10.82 22.67 34.21
CA SER A 29 11.36 24.03 34.46
C SER A 29 12.79 24.25 33.97
N SER A 30 13.50 23.19 33.60
CA SER A 30 14.88 23.24 33.08
C SER A 30 14.98 23.02 31.57
N LEU A 31 13.83 22.87 30.90
CA LEU A 31 13.74 22.70 29.45
C LEU A 31 13.39 24.03 28.78
N ASP A 32 14.04 24.31 27.66
CA ASP A 32 13.76 25.51 26.85
C ASP A 32 12.54 25.25 25.97
N LYS A 33 11.88 26.31 25.45
CA LYS A 33 10.71 26.15 24.55
C LYS A 33 11.01 25.27 23.32
N ASP A 34 12.24 25.33 22.81
CA ASP A 34 12.69 24.53 21.67
C ASP A 34 12.77 23.02 21.99
N ASP A 35 12.73 22.64 23.27
CA ASP A 35 12.70 21.25 23.69
C ASP A 35 11.29 20.63 23.64
N TRP A 36 10.23 21.43 23.48
CA TRP A 36 8.83 20.98 23.63
C TRP A 36 8.28 20.22 22.43
N GLU A 37 8.87 20.41 21.26
CA GLU A 37 8.51 19.70 20.03
C GLU A 37 9.74 19.02 19.44
N GLN A 38 9.72 17.70 19.38
CA GLN A 38 10.84 16.92 18.88
C GLN A 38 10.47 16.20 17.59
N ASN A 39 11.14 16.55 16.49
CA ASN A 39 11.08 15.77 15.26
C ASN A 39 12.39 14.99 15.08
N ILE A 40 12.34 13.67 15.23
CA ILE A 40 13.52 12.79 15.09
C ILE A 40 13.36 11.89 13.87
N ILE A 41 14.26 12.05 12.92
CA ILE A 41 14.32 11.22 11.72
C ILE A 41 15.53 10.31 11.83
N ILE A 42 15.33 9.00 11.74
CA ILE A 42 16.39 7.99 11.82
C ILE A 42 16.53 7.29 10.50
N THR A 43 17.73 7.31 9.93
CA THR A 43 18.04 6.60 8.70
C THR A 43 19.00 5.45 9.01
N PHE A 44 18.54 4.22 8.78
CA PHE A 44 19.34 3.00 8.99
C PHE A 44 20.16 2.71 7.72
N ASP A 45 21.48 2.86 7.78
CA ASP A 45 22.38 2.40 6.71
C ASP A 45 22.55 0.87 6.72
N LYS A 46 23.25 0.34 5.72
CA LYS A 46 23.55 -1.10 5.66
C LYS A 46 24.54 -1.51 6.77
N ASP A 47 24.51 -2.78 7.14
CA ASP A 47 25.50 -3.44 7.99
C ASP A 47 25.68 -2.85 9.40
N ILE A 48 24.63 -2.25 9.95
CA ILE A 48 24.62 -1.79 11.35
C ILE A 48 24.50 -3.02 12.26
N PRO A 49 25.39 -3.20 13.27
CA PRO A 49 25.29 -4.31 14.21
C PRO A 49 23.93 -4.36 14.92
N ILE A 50 23.36 -5.56 15.07
CA ILE A 50 22.07 -5.79 15.76
C ILE A 50 22.07 -5.17 17.16
N SER A 51 23.17 -5.31 17.91
CA SER A 51 23.31 -4.71 19.24
C SER A 51 23.14 -3.18 19.23
N CYS A 52 23.76 -2.50 18.26
CA CYS A 52 23.62 -1.05 18.13
C CYS A 52 22.19 -0.65 17.72
N GLN A 53 21.56 -1.41 16.82
CA GLN A 53 20.16 -1.16 16.47
C GLN A 53 19.28 -1.30 17.71
N ARG A 54 19.46 -2.36 18.49
CA ARG A 54 18.74 -2.61 19.75
C ARG A 54 18.91 -1.48 20.76
N GLU A 55 20.14 -1.08 21.05
CA GLU A 55 20.43 0.02 21.99
C GLU A 55 19.83 1.36 21.51
N THR A 56 19.83 1.59 20.20
CA THR A 56 19.22 2.80 19.61
C THR A 56 17.70 2.79 19.84
N ILE A 57 17.04 1.67 19.53
CA ILE A 57 15.61 1.48 19.74
C ILE A 57 15.23 1.63 21.22
N GLU A 58 15.99 1.02 22.13
CA GLU A 58 15.76 1.15 23.58
C GLU A 58 15.84 2.59 24.05
N CYS A 59 16.88 3.32 23.63
CA CYS A 59 17.06 4.71 24.00
C CYS A 59 15.92 5.59 23.50
N LEU A 60 15.43 5.34 22.29
CA LEU A 60 14.31 6.09 21.70
C LEU A 60 12.98 5.74 22.37
N ASN A 61 12.77 4.48 22.75
CA ASN A 61 11.55 4.06 23.44
C ASN A 61 11.47 4.71 24.82
N GLN A 62 12.59 4.73 25.55
CA GLN A 62 12.71 5.46 26.81
C GLN A 62 12.45 6.96 26.62
N LEU A 63 12.99 7.55 25.55
CA LEU A 63 12.73 8.95 25.22
C LEU A 63 11.23 9.22 24.98
N CYS A 64 10.55 8.35 24.25
CA CYS A 64 9.10 8.47 24.04
C CYS A 64 8.33 8.42 25.35
N LEU A 65 8.61 7.43 26.21
CA LEU A 65 7.95 7.28 27.50
C LEU A 65 8.13 8.53 28.39
N GLU A 66 9.32 9.11 28.42
CA GLU A 66 9.59 10.35 29.18
C GLU A 66 8.79 11.54 28.65
N LEU A 67 8.68 11.66 27.32
CA LEU A 67 7.94 12.75 26.68
C LEU A 67 6.42 12.57 26.82
N GLU A 68 5.90 11.35 26.75
CA GLU A 68 4.49 11.01 27.05
C GLU A 68 4.13 11.45 28.47
N GLN A 69 4.95 11.10 29.47
CA GLN A 69 4.72 11.48 30.87
C GLN A 69 4.68 12.99 31.07
N LYS A 70 5.48 13.73 30.30
CA LYS A 70 5.53 15.21 30.33
C LYS A 70 4.50 15.87 29.42
N LYS A 71 3.70 15.09 28.68
CA LYS A 71 2.74 15.56 27.68
C LYS A 71 3.39 16.45 26.61
N MET A 72 4.60 16.10 26.20
CA MET A 72 5.35 16.79 25.16
C MET A 72 5.17 16.08 23.82
N ASN A 73 5.26 16.83 22.72
CA ASN A 73 5.03 16.28 21.39
C ASN A 73 6.34 15.73 20.81
N ILE A 74 6.26 14.52 20.26
CA ILE A 74 7.36 13.90 19.50
C ILE A 74 6.83 13.25 18.23
N SER A 75 7.54 13.50 17.14
CA SER A 75 7.35 12.88 15.84
C SER A 75 8.61 12.08 15.49
N LEU A 76 8.43 10.77 15.26
CA LEU A 76 9.48 9.86 14.86
C LEU A 76 9.30 9.40 13.42
N SER A 77 10.38 9.32 12.65
CA SER A 77 10.35 8.71 11.32
C SER A 77 11.53 7.75 11.14
N PHE A 78 11.24 6.55 10.64
CA PHE A 78 12.26 5.57 10.29
C PHE A 78 12.41 5.48 8.77
N ASN A 79 13.62 5.72 8.28
CA ASN A 79 13.97 5.61 6.87
C ASN A 79 14.83 4.37 6.63
N LYS A 80 14.71 3.79 5.43
CA LYS A 80 15.43 2.58 4.98
C LYS A 80 15.18 1.38 5.91
N ILE A 81 13.91 1.13 6.25
CA ILE A 81 13.51 0.05 7.16
C ILE A 81 13.93 -1.34 6.67
N LYS A 82 14.11 -1.51 5.36
CA LYS A 82 14.71 -2.72 4.78
C LYS A 82 16.09 -3.10 5.37
N ASN A 83 16.82 -2.15 5.93
CA ASN A 83 18.13 -2.37 6.56
C ASN A 83 18.05 -2.68 8.07
N ILE A 84 16.88 -2.55 8.69
CA ILE A 84 16.67 -2.96 10.08
C ILE A 84 16.63 -4.48 10.13
N ASP A 85 17.34 -5.06 11.08
CA ASP A 85 17.38 -6.51 11.25
C ASP A 85 15.97 -7.05 11.62
N PRO A 86 15.52 -8.21 11.08
CA PRO A 86 14.22 -8.78 11.41
C PRO A 86 13.95 -8.93 12.92
N GLU A 87 14.97 -9.29 13.72
CA GLU A 87 14.85 -9.40 15.17
C GLU A 87 14.52 -8.03 15.80
N ILE A 88 15.13 -6.97 15.27
CA ILE A 88 14.92 -5.61 15.76
C ILE A 88 13.55 -5.07 15.33
N LYS A 89 13.06 -5.41 14.13
CA LYS A 89 11.69 -5.05 13.73
C LYS A 89 10.65 -5.65 14.67
N LYS A 90 10.85 -6.92 15.05
CA LYS A 90 10.04 -7.60 16.06
C LYS A 90 10.14 -6.91 17.42
N TYR A 91 11.36 -6.60 17.85
CA TYR A 91 11.61 -5.89 19.11
C TYR A 91 10.92 -4.52 19.17
N ILE A 92 10.89 -3.77 18.06
CA ILE A 92 10.18 -2.49 17.96
C ILE A 92 8.67 -2.69 18.19
N LEU A 93 8.05 -3.63 17.46
CA LEU A 93 6.60 -3.81 17.47
C LEU A 93 6.08 -4.47 18.76
N ILE A 94 6.84 -5.41 19.32
CA ILE A 94 6.39 -6.20 20.49
C ILE A 94 6.72 -5.48 21.79
N ASP A 95 7.98 -5.09 21.95
CA ASP A 95 8.52 -4.67 23.25
C ASP A 95 8.59 -3.14 23.43
N ASN A 96 8.47 -2.37 22.33
CA ASN A 96 8.70 -0.93 22.32
C ASN A 96 7.53 -0.14 21.71
N LYS A 97 6.30 -0.47 22.10
CA LYS A 97 5.08 0.13 21.52
C LYS A 97 4.96 1.65 21.67
N ALA A 98 5.61 2.25 22.67
CA ALA A 98 5.62 3.71 22.80
C ALA A 98 6.26 4.37 21.56
N LEU A 99 7.29 3.74 20.97
CA LEU A 99 7.83 4.19 19.67
C LEU A 99 6.76 4.20 18.58
N CYS A 100 5.96 3.13 18.51
CA CYS A 100 4.94 2.99 17.48
C CYS A 100 3.87 4.09 17.54
N ARG A 101 3.50 4.55 18.75
CA ARG A 101 2.54 5.66 18.92
C ARG A 101 3.04 6.98 18.35
N HIS A 102 4.36 7.16 18.28
CA HIS A 102 5.01 8.38 17.81
C HIS A 102 5.61 8.27 16.41
N LEU A 103 5.55 7.10 15.77
CA LEU A 103 6.02 6.89 14.41
C LEU A 103 5.04 7.52 13.41
N ILE A 104 5.42 8.66 12.85
CA ILE A 104 4.68 9.33 11.77
C ILE A 104 4.99 8.75 10.38
N SER A 105 6.09 8.00 10.24
CA SER A 105 6.47 7.35 8.99
C SER A 105 7.33 6.13 9.26
N GLY A 106 7.04 5.05 8.54
CA GLY A 106 7.81 3.81 8.58
C GLY A 106 7.14 2.68 9.36
N PHE A 107 6.05 2.97 10.08
CA PHE A 107 5.26 1.92 10.72
C PHE A 107 4.68 0.95 9.67
N GLU A 108 4.22 1.47 8.54
CA GLU A 108 3.67 0.70 7.42
C GLU A 108 4.69 -0.28 6.84
N GLU A 109 5.92 0.18 6.57
CA GLU A 109 7.01 -0.66 6.06
C GLU A 109 7.48 -1.72 7.08
N LEU A 110 7.43 -1.41 8.38
CA LEU A 110 7.73 -2.37 9.44
C LEU A 110 6.72 -3.51 9.44
N ILE A 111 5.43 -3.18 9.44
CA ILE A 111 4.32 -4.15 9.52
C ILE A 111 4.41 -5.17 8.39
N VAL A 112 4.57 -4.71 7.15
CA VAL A 112 4.50 -5.58 5.96
C VAL A 112 5.81 -6.29 5.65
N SER A 113 6.82 -6.18 6.52
CA SER A 113 8.12 -6.80 6.27
C SER A 113 8.17 -8.32 6.50
N SER A 114 7.18 -8.89 7.20
CA SER A 114 6.99 -10.34 7.33
C SER A 114 5.55 -10.70 7.69
N ASN A 115 5.17 -11.96 7.43
CA ASN A 115 3.87 -12.49 7.85
C ASN A 115 3.69 -12.44 9.37
N GLU A 116 4.75 -12.74 10.13
CA GLU A 116 4.72 -12.75 11.60
C GLU A 116 4.37 -11.38 12.17
N LEU A 117 5.03 -10.31 11.69
CA LEU A 117 4.82 -8.96 12.18
C LEU A 117 3.43 -8.42 11.80
N THR A 118 2.99 -8.72 10.57
CA THR A 118 1.63 -8.41 10.13
C THR A 118 0.59 -9.11 11.01
N GLU A 119 0.77 -10.40 11.30
CA GLU A 119 -0.13 -11.13 12.20
C GLU A 119 -0.17 -10.58 13.61
N TYR A 120 0.99 -10.17 14.13
CA TYR A 120 1.08 -9.56 15.45
C TYR A 120 0.27 -8.26 15.50
N VAL A 121 0.47 -7.36 14.54
CA VAL A 121 -0.25 -6.07 14.46
C VAL A 121 -1.76 -6.27 14.32
N LEU A 122 -2.19 -7.24 13.52
CA LEU A 122 -3.61 -7.57 13.34
C LEU A 122 -4.27 -8.16 14.60
N LYS A 123 -3.50 -8.79 15.50
CA LYS A 123 -3.99 -9.37 16.76
C LYS A 123 -3.90 -8.38 17.93
N ASP A 124 -2.93 -7.47 17.89
CA ASP A 124 -2.69 -6.50 18.95
C ASP A 124 -3.59 -5.27 18.79
N ILE A 125 -4.50 -5.06 19.75
CA ILE A 125 -5.51 -3.99 19.71
C ILE A 125 -4.85 -2.61 19.66
N GLU A 126 -3.76 -2.41 20.40
CA GLU A 126 -3.07 -1.13 20.47
C GLU A 126 -2.41 -0.78 19.14
N LEU A 127 -1.66 -1.71 18.55
CA LEU A 127 -1.03 -1.49 17.24
C LEU A 127 -2.07 -1.33 16.12
N SER A 128 -3.18 -2.06 16.18
CA SER A 128 -4.30 -1.88 15.25
C SER A 128 -4.93 -0.49 15.37
N ASN A 129 -5.08 0.05 16.59
CA ASN A 129 -5.59 1.41 16.80
C ASN A 129 -4.60 2.45 16.28
N ILE A 130 -3.29 2.27 16.51
CA ILE A 130 -2.25 3.13 15.94
C ILE A 130 -2.34 3.12 14.41
N LEU A 131 -2.45 1.94 13.79
CA LEU A 131 -2.58 1.80 12.34
C LEU A 131 -3.82 2.52 11.79
N ASN A 132 -4.96 2.43 12.47
CA ASN A 132 -6.19 3.11 12.04
C ASN A 132 -6.16 4.62 12.29
N SER A 133 -5.26 5.11 13.14
CA SER A 133 -5.05 6.54 13.40
C SER A 133 -4.16 7.23 12.35
N ILE A 134 -3.53 6.47 11.44
CA ILE A 134 -2.71 7.05 10.37
C ILE A 134 -3.63 7.85 9.44
N GLU A 135 -3.49 9.16 9.49
CA GLU A 135 -4.20 10.07 8.62
C GLU A 135 -3.55 10.07 7.23
N LYS A 136 -4.15 9.34 6.28
CA LYS A 136 -3.92 9.61 4.86
C LYS A 136 -5.07 10.47 4.37
N SER A 137 -4.76 11.72 4.05
CA SER A 137 -5.71 12.76 3.66
C SER A 137 -6.69 12.23 2.61
N LEU A 138 -7.93 11.98 3.00
CA LEU A 138 -9.00 11.72 2.06
C LEU A 138 -9.31 13.06 1.38
N PHE A 139 -9.20 13.16 0.05
CA PHE A 139 -9.68 14.34 -0.64
C PHE A 139 -11.20 14.37 -0.51
N SER A 140 -11.70 15.11 0.48
CA SER A 140 -13.09 15.51 0.57
C SER A 140 -13.36 16.52 -0.54
N LEU A 141 -13.62 16.03 -1.75
CA LEU A 141 -14.36 16.82 -2.72
C LEU A 141 -15.78 16.93 -2.16
N SER A 142 -16.16 18.14 -1.73
CA SER A 142 -17.41 18.48 -1.03
C SER A 142 -18.70 18.24 -1.84
N SER A 143 -18.61 17.44 -2.90
CA SER A 143 -19.68 17.08 -3.84
C SER A 143 -19.68 15.61 -4.26
N VAL A 144 -18.86 14.74 -3.63
CA VAL A 144 -18.71 13.33 -4.05
C VAL A 144 -19.24 12.39 -2.96
N GLU A 145 -20.26 11.61 -3.30
CA GLU A 145 -20.84 10.54 -2.46
C GLU A 145 -19.85 9.38 -2.20
N PHE A 146 -18.77 9.35 -2.98
CA PHE A 146 -17.68 8.38 -2.94
C PHE A 146 -16.36 9.04 -2.53
N ILE A 147 -15.77 8.61 -1.41
CA ILE A 147 -14.46 9.13 -0.96
C ILE A 147 -13.37 8.14 -1.42
N PRO A 148 -12.43 8.55 -2.30
CA PRO A 148 -11.35 7.67 -2.73
C PRO A 148 -10.45 7.30 -1.54
N LEU A 149 -10.12 6.03 -1.43
CA LEU A 149 -9.18 5.54 -0.42
C LEU A 149 -7.75 5.66 -0.96
N ILE A 150 -6.88 6.32 -0.20
CA ILE A 150 -5.43 6.31 -0.43
C ILE A 150 -4.85 5.08 0.25
N GLN A 151 -4.10 4.24 -0.45
CA GLN A 151 -3.48 3.03 0.09
C GLN A 151 -2.54 3.37 1.25
N THR A 152 -2.62 2.63 2.37
CA THR A 152 -1.70 2.76 3.51
C THR A 152 -0.36 2.16 3.18
N PHE A 153 -0.34 0.92 2.67
CA PHE A 153 0.90 0.17 2.47
C PHE A 153 1.41 0.28 1.03
N PRO A 154 2.74 0.27 0.80
CA PRO A 154 3.28 0.16 -0.55
C PRO A 154 2.71 -1.08 -1.25
N SER A 155 2.28 -0.93 -2.51
CA SER A 155 1.73 -2.00 -3.36
C SER A 155 0.41 -2.63 -2.89
N SER A 156 -0.33 -1.98 -1.99
CA SER A 156 -1.64 -2.46 -1.50
C SER A 156 -2.84 -1.92 -2.30
N CYS A 157 -2.62 -1.34 -3.48
CA CYS A 157 -3.65 -0.76 -4.34
C CYS A 157 -4.81 -1.71 -4.64
N PHE A 158 -4.57 -3.02 -4.77
CA PHE A 158 -5.64 -4.02 -4.88
C PHE A 158 -6.46 -4.18 -3.60
N ALA A 159 -5.82 -4.21 -2.43
CA ALA A 159 -6.54 -4.29 -1.15
C ALA A 159 -7.42 -3.06 -0.94
N CYS A 160 -6.88 -1.88 -1.26
CA CYS A 160 -7.60 -0.62 -1.24
C CYS A 160 -8.80 -0.63 -2.21
N SER A 161 -8.60 -1.13 -3.44
CA SER A 161 -9.66 -1.26 -4.44
C SER A 161 -10.77 -2.23 -4.03
N ILE A 162 -10.40 -3.35 -3.41
CA ILE A 162 -11.36 -4.31 -2.83
C ILE A 162 -12.17 -3.64 -1.71
N LEU A 163 -11.54 -2.87 -0.81
CA LEU A 163 -12.27 -2.14 0.23
C LEU A 163 -13.30 -1.18 -0.35
N MET A 164 -12.95 -0.47 -1.42
CA MET A 164 -13.89 0.41 -2.13
C MET A 164 -15.09 -0.39 -2.67
N VAL A 165 -14.87 -1.54 -3.32
CA VAL A 165 -15.96 -2.43 -3.75
C VAL A 165 -16.82 -2.89 -2.57
N LEU A 166 -16.21 -3.38 -1.49
CA LEU A 166 -16.95 -3.92 -0.35
C LEU A 166 -17.80 -2.84 0.34
N LYS A 167 -17.29 -1.60 0.42
CA LYS A 167 -18.04 -0.46 0.95
C LYS A 167 -19.25 -0.14 0.08
N GLU A 168 -19.04 0.01 -1.23
CA GLU A 168 -20.12 0.37 -2.16
C GLU A 168 -21.20 -0.72 -2.25
N LEU A 169 -20.81 -1.98 -2.14
CA LEU A 169 -21.74 -3.12 -2.07
C LEU A 169 -22.38 -3.30 -0.68
N LYS A 170 -22.11 -2.42 0.29
CA LYS A 170 -22.63 -2.47 1.67
C LYS A 170 -22.28 -3.77 2.40
N LEU A 171 -21.16 -4.38 2.05
CA LEU A 171 -20.62 -5.58 2.69
C LEU A 171 -19.76 -5.23 3.92
N ILE A 172 -19.33 -3.98 4.02
CA ILE A 172 -18.70 -3.36 5.19
C ILE A 172 -19.29 -1.96 5.41
N ASN A 173 -19.11 -1.41 6.62
CA ASN A 173 -19.54 -0.04 6.93
C ASN A 173 -18.52 0.99 6.45
N GLU A 174 -17.47 1.21 7.24
CA GLU A 174 -16.40 2.14 6.93
C GLU A 174 -15.07 1.38 6.80
N PRO A 175 -14.31 1.61 5.71
CA PRO A 175 -12.99 1.03 5.52
C PRO A 175 -12.02 1.46 6.61
N THR A 176 -11.26 0.51 7.13
CA THR A 176 -10.17 0.76 8.08
C THR A 176 -8.83 0.27 7.53
N ARG A 177 -7.73 0.78 8.09
CA ARG A 177 -6.38 0.42 7.64
C ARG A 177 -6.01 -0.98 8.10
N THR A 178 -6.56 -1.42 9.22
CA THR A 178 -6.52 -2.82 9.64
C THR A 178 -7.22 -3.72 8.62
N GLN A 179 -8.39 -3.34 8.09
CA GLN A 179 -9.06 -4.15 7.04
C GLN A 179 -8.24 -4.16 5.74
N GLU A 180 -7.62 -3.03 5.38
CA GLU A 180 -6.69 -2.96 4.23
C GLU A 180 -5.56 -3.96 4.41
N LEU A 181 -4.93 -3.99 5.59
CA LEU A 181 -3.86 -4.94 5.92
C LEU A 181 -4.34 -6.40 5.90
N GLN A 182 -5.54 -6.67 6.41
CA GLN A 182 -6.13 -8.02 6.40
C GLN A 182 -6.33 -8.55 4.98
N ILE A 183 -6.84 -7.71 4.08
CA ILE A 183 -7.01 -8.06 2.67
C ILE A 183 -5.63 -8.21 2.03
N TYR A 184 -4.75 -7.22 2.22
CA TYR A 184 -3.43 -7.21 1.59
C TYR A 184 -2.62 -8.47 1.93
N LYS A 185 -2.64 -8.89 3.20
CA LYS A 185 -2.02 -10.14 3.66
C LYS A 185 -2.53 -11.37 2.91
N GLN A 186 -3.83 -11.41 2.60
CA GLN A 186 -4.45 -12.57 1.93
C GLN A 186 -4.13 -12.62 0.44
N ILE A 187 -3.89 -11.47 -0.18
CA ILE A 187 -3.74 -11.38 -1.63
C ILE A 187 -2.30 -11.16 -2.10
N TRP A 188 -1.35 -10.77 -1.27
CA TRP A 188 0.02 -10.53 -1.72
C TRP A 188 0.72 -11.80 -2.22
N LEU A 189 1.73 -11.64 -3.08
CA LEU A 189 2.66 -12.72 -3.42
C LEU A 189 3.52 -13.09 -2.20
N GLU A 190 4.08 -12.06 -1.56
CA GLU A 190 4.94 -12.13 -0.38
C GLU A 190 4.69 -10.87 0.49
N PRO A 191 5.08 -10.88 1.77
CA PRO A 191 4.93 -9.72 2.65
C PRO A 191 5.42 -8.41 2.02
N GLY A 192 4.51 -7.44 1.90
CA GLY A 192 4.79 -6.10 1.36
C GLY A 192 5.06 -6.06 -0.15
N LYS A 193 4.83 -7.15 -0.87
CA LYS A 193 4.92 -7.22 -2.33
C LYS A 193 3.53 -7.12 -2.97
N GLN A 194 3.52 -6.87 -4.28
CA GLN A 194 2.31 -6.78 -5.10
C GLN A 194 1.34 -7.96 -4.90
N ALA A 195 0.07 -7.69 -5.19
CA ALA A 195 -0.97 -8.70 -5.16
C ALA A 195 -0.77 -9.79 -6.22
N ASP A 196 -1.19 -11.00 -5.84
CA ASP A 196 -1.45 -12.13 -6.71
C ASP A 196 -2.92 -12.07 -7.14
N ILE A 197 -3.18 -11.92 -8.43
CA ILE A 197 -4.54 -11.78 -8.95
C ILE A 197 -5.38 -13.05 -8.73
N GLU A 198 -4.78 -14.26 -8.71
CA GLU A 198 -5.53 -15.48 -8.38
C GLU A 198 -6.09 -15.36 -6.96
N LYS A 199 -5.28 -14.87 -6.02
CA LYS A 199 -5.73 -14.62 -4.65
C LYS A 199 -6.74 -13.48 -4.56
N VAL A 200 -6.64 -12.45 -5.41
CA VAL A 200 -7.67 -11.38 -5.51
C VAL A 200 -9.02 -11.96 -5.95
N ILE A 201 -9.03 -12.76 -7.01
CA ILE A 201 -10.26 -13.40 -7.53
C ILE A 201 -10.83 -14.36 -6.48
N LEU A 202 -9.98 -15.17 -5.84
CA LEU A 202 -10.39 -16.06 -4.75
C LEU A 202 -10.99 -15.28 -3.57
N TYR A 203 -10.36 -14.17 -3.17
CA TYR A 203 -10.87 -13.32 -2.08
C TYR A 203 -12.27 -12.79 -2.40
N LEU A 204 -12.46 -12.19 -3.58
CA LEU A 204 -13.75 -11.66 -4.01
C LEU A 204 -14.83 -12.76 -4.17
N SER A 205 -14.43 -13.97 -4.60
CA SER A 205 -15.35 -15.11 -4.73
C SER A 205 -16.00 -15.53 -3.41
N GLN A 206 -15.36 -15.27 -2.26
CA GLN A 206 -15.91 -15.56 -0.93
C GLN A 206 -17.16 -14.73 -0.63
N TYR A 207 -17.26 -13.54 -1.24
CA TYR A 207 -18.43 -12.66 -1.16
C TYR A 207 -19.48 -12.98 -2.23
N LYS A 208 -19.29 -14.09 -2.98
CA LYS A 208 -20.12 -14.52 -4.12
C LYS A 208 -20.18 -13.49 -5.25
N ILE A 209 -19.27 -12.53 -5.33
CA ILE A 209 -19.33 -11.47 -6.34
C ILE A 209 -18.95 -12.06 -7.71
N LYS A 210 -19.73 -11.73 -8.76
CA LYS A 210 -19.41 -12.11 -10.14
C LYS A 210 -18.27 -11.24 -10.67
N MET A 211 -17.35 -11.88 -11.36
CA MET A 211 -16.14 -11.28 -11.88
C MET A 211 -15.96 -11.65 -13.34
N ILE A 212 -15.64 -10.65 -14.16
CA ILE A 212 -15.35 -10.81 -15.58
C ILE A 212 -13.94 -10.27 -15.81
N GLY A 213 -12.99 -11.14 -16.11
CA GLY A 213 -11.70 -10.75 -16.66
C GLY A 213 -11.90 -10.21 -18.07
N LEU A 214 -11.42 -9.01 -18.34
CA LEU A 214 -11.47 -8.37 -19.65
C LEU A 214 -10.09 -8.43 -20.26
N ASP A 215 -9.98 -9.00 -21.45
CA ASP A 215 -8.74 -9.11 -22.23
C ASP A 215 -8.90 -8.33 -23.54
N PHE A 216 -8.30 -7.14 -23.60
CA PHE A 216 -8.26 -6.29 -24.78
C PHE A 216 -7.09 -6.72 -25.67
N VAL A 217 -7.41 -7.55 -26.66
CA VAL A 217 -6.44 -8.37 -27.40
C VAL A 217 -5.32 -7.53 -28.00
N GLU A 218 -5.65 -6.39 -28.61
CA GLU A 218 -4.67 -5.46 -29.21
C GLU A 218 -3.57 -5.03 -28.23
N LYS A 219 -3.95 -4.47 -27.06
CA LYS A 219 -2.97 -4.01 -26.04
C LYS A 219 -2.24 -5.17 -25.39
N THR A 220 -2.92 -6.30 -25.22
CA THR A 220 -2.31 -7.51 -24.66
C THR A 220 -1.22 -8.06 -25.60
N ASP A 221 -1.50 -8.13 -26.91
CA ASP A 221 -0.54 -8.58 -27.92
C ASP A 221 0.67 -7.64 -28.00
N ASP A 222 0.45 -6.32 -27.95
CA ASP A 222 1.52 -5.32 -27.89
C ASP A 222 2.47 -5.53 -26.69
N LEU A 223 1.90 -5.86 -25.53
CA LEU A 223 2.68 -6.16 -24.34
C LEU A 223 3.44 -7.48 -24.44
N LEU A 224 2.82 -8.52 -24.98
CA LEU A 224 3.48 -9.80 -25.18
C LEU A 224 4.62 -9.69 -26.20
N ASP A 225 4.43 -8.91 -27.26
CA ASP A 225 5.49 -8.60 -28.23
C ASP A 225 6.62 -7.78 -27.57
N LEU A 226 6.29 -6.77 -26.76
CA LEU A 226 7.28 -6.06 -25.94
C LEU A 226 8.07 -7.04 -25.06
N SER A 227 7.39 -7.95 -24.35
CA SER A 227 8.03 -8.96 -23.52
C SER A 227 9.01 -9.81 -24.33
N ASN A 228 8.59 -10.29 -25.50
CA ASN A 228 9.44 -11.09 -26.39
C ASN A 228 10.68 -10.34 -26.88
N ARG A 229 10.55 -9.06 -27.21
CA ARG A 229 11.68 -8.20 -27.65
C ARG A 229 12.69 -7.96 -26.52
N ILE A 230 12.23 -7.85 -25.28
CA ILE A 230 13.09 -7.52 -24.13
C ILE A 230 13.54 -8.74 -23.32
N LYS A 231 13.08 -9.96 -23.62
CA LYS A 231 13.35 -11.16 -22.82
C LYS A 231 14.83 -11.42 -22.52
N ASN A 232 15.72 -11.11 -23.46
CA ASN A 232 17.16 -11.34 -23.28
C ASN A 232 17.87 -10.16 -22.58
N SER A 233 17.37 -8.93 -22.76
CA SER A 233 17.99 -7.71 -22.22
C SER A 233 17.44 -7.32 -20.84
N ARG A 234 16.19 -7.68 -20.57
CA ARG A 234 15.45 -7.44 -19.32
C ARG A 234 14.61 -8.66 -18.95
N PRO A 235 15.25 -9.81 -18.62
CA PRO A 235 14.55 -11.07 -18.38
C PRO A 235 13.52 -10.99 -17.25
N GLU A 236 13.83 -10.29 -16.15
CA GLU A 236 12.91 -10.12 -15.01
C GLU A 236 11.64 -9.37 -15.42
N LEU A 237 11.76 -8.30 -16.20
CA LEU A 237 10.62 -7.50 -16.68
C LEU A 237 9.79 -8.29 -17.71
N SER A 238 10.44 -9.04 -18.60
CA SER A 238 9.75 -9.93 -19.54
C SER A 238 8.94 -11.00 -18.82
N GLN A 239 9.54 -11.67 -17.83
CA GLN A 239 8.84 -12.66 -17.03
C GLN A 239 7.69 -12.03 -16.23
N HIS A 240 7.86 -10.81 -15.74
CA HIS A 240 6.80 -10.07 -15.08
C HIS A 240 5.60 -9.88 -16.01
N ILE A 241 5.81 -9.36 -17.24
CA ILE A 241 4.72 -9.18 -18.23
C ILE A 241 4.01 -10.51 -18.54
N ILE A 242 4.77 -11.58 -18.77
CA ILE A 242 4.20 -12.91 -19.07
C ILE A 242 3.33 -13.40 -17.90
N ASN A 243 3.81 -13.22 -16.66
CA ASN A 243 3.05 -13.62 -15.48
C ASN A 243 1.72 -12.83 -15.39
N GLN A 244 1.72 -11.53 -15.67
CA GLN A 244 0.50 -10.71 -15.65
C GLN A 244 -0.57 -11.25 -16.60
N TYR A 245 -0.19 -11.54 -17.85
CA TYR A 245 -1.08 -12.12 -18.85
C TYR A 245 -1.57 -13.51 -18.42
N THR A 246 -0.62 -14.38 -18.06
CA THR A 246 -0.89 -15.77 -17.71
C THR A 246 -1.86 -15.90 -16.53
N LEU A 247 -1.69 -15.05 -15.52
CA LEU A 247 -2.50 -15.08 -14.31
C LEU A 247 -3.99 -14.75 -14.56
N PHE A 248 -4.32 -14.00 -15.62
CA PHE A 248 -5.72 -13.71 -15.98
C PHE A 248 -6.42 -14.89 -16.66
N HIS A 249 -5.70 -15.60 -17.52
CA HIS A 249 -6.30 -16.65 -18.35
C HIS A 249 -6.36 -18.03 -17.66
N GLN A 250 -5.50 -18.29 -16.66
CA GLN A 250 -5.42 -19.59 -15.99
C GLN A 250 -6.60 -19.93 -15.05
N ASN A 251 -7.40 -18.94 -14.64
CA ASN A 251 -8.40 -19.11 -13.57
C ASN A 251 -9.83 -19.40 -14.04
N THR A 252 -10.09 -19.33 -15.35
CA THR A 252 -11.42 -19.47 -15.96
C THR A 252 -12.16 -20.75 -15.61
N ASN A 253 -11.44 -21.84 -15.34
CA ASN A 253 -12.04 -23.16 -15.06
C ASN A 253 -12.05 -23.55 -13.58
N LYS A 254 -11.52 -22.71 -12.68
CA LYS A 254 -11.34 -23.05 -11.25
C LYS A 254 -12.35 -22.37 -10.32
N ILE A 255 -12.93 -21.24 -10.74
CA ILE A 255 -13.75 -20.37 -9.88
C ILE A 255 -15.06 -20.06 -10.60
N ASN A 256 -16.19 -20.58 -10.09
CA ASN A 256 -17.50 -20.48 -10.74
C ASN A 256 -17.98 -19.04 -10.96
N GLN A 257 -17.55 -18.09 -10.13
CA GLN A 257 -17.91 -16.68 -10.23
C GLN A 257 -17.01 -15.89 -11.19
N TYR A 258 -16.04 -16.53 -11.84
CA TYR A 258 -15.06 -15.89 -12.71
C TYR A 258 -15.19 -16.39 -14.15
N SER A 259 -15.34 -15.46 -15.08
CA SER A 259 -15.27 -15.71 -16.52
C SER A 259 -14.29 -14.74 -17.17
N VAL A 260 -13.81 -15.06 -18.38
CA VAL A 260 -13.00 -14.13 -19.17
C VAL A 260 -13.73 -13.80 -20.47
N LEU A 261 -13.81 -12.50 -20.78
CA LEU A 261 -14.31 -11.96 -22.03
C LEU A 261 -13.13 -11.39 -22.83
N LYS A 262 -12.90 -11.95 -24.01
CA LYS A 262 -11.96 -11.41 -24.99
C LYS A 262 -12.62 -10.30 -25.79
N ILE A 263 -11.89 -9.22 -25.99
CA ILE A 263 -12.36 -7.98 -26.61
C ILE A 263 -11.41 -7.70 -27.78
N GLU A 264 -11.85 -8.11 -28.96
CA GLU A 264 -11.11 -7.92 -30.22
C GLU A 264 -11.22 -6.46 -30.70
N ASP A 265 -12.36 -5.83 -30.46
CA ASP A 265 -12.62 -4.42 -30.75
C ASP A 265 -12.90 -3.66 -29.44
N PRO A 266 -11.96 -2.82 -28.94
CA PRO A 266 -12.13 -2.08 -27.70
C PRO A 266 -13.32 -1.12 -27.74
N TYR A 267 -13.71 -0.64 -28.92
CA TYR A 267 -14.81 0.29 -29.14
C TYR A 267 -16.19 -0.41 -29.09
N SER A 268 -16.21 -1.74 -29.03
CA SER A 268 -17.43 -2.52 -28.81
C SER A 268 -17.97 -2.44 -27.37
N ILE A 269 -17.15 -1.96 -26.42
CA ILE A 269 -17.51 -1.77 -25.02
C ILE A 269 -17.66 -0.28 -24.72
N ASN A 270 -18.77 0.08 -24.08
CA ASN A 270 -19.07 1.46 -23.67
C ASN A 270 -19.39 1.53 -22.17
N ASN A 271 -19.75 2.72 -21.69
CA ASN A 271 -20.07 2.95 -20.28
C ASN A 271 -21.24 2.06 -19.79
N GLU A 272 -22.21 1.70 -20.64
CA GLU A 272 -23.32 0.85 -20.22
C GLU A 272 -22.86 -0.55 -19.79
N PHE A 273 -21.79 -1.09 -20.39
CA PHE A 273 -21.21 -2.36 -19.94
C PHE A 273 -20.71 -2.29 -18.49
N PHE A 274 -20.12 -1.16 -18.10
CA PHE A 274 -19.53 -0.97 -16.77
C PHE A 274 -20.53 -0.46 -15.72
N LYS A 275 -21.75 -0.13 -16.15
CA LYS A 275 -22.75 0.51 -15.31
C LYS A 275 -23.19 -0.43 -14.18
N GLY A 276 -23.21 0.10 -12.95
CA GLY A 276 -23.57 -0.66 -11.76
C GLY A 276 -22.49 -1.62 -11.26
N GLY A 277 -21.33 -1.70 -11.93
CA GLY A 277 -20.18 -2.48 -11.49
C GLY A 277 -18.95 -1.61 -11.21
N PHE A 278 -17.85 -2.29 -10.88
CA PHE A 278 -16.54 -1.70 -10.59
C PHE A 278 -15.48 -2.39 -11.42
N THR A 279 -14.44 -1.69 -11.84
CA THR A 279 -13.39 -2.24 -12.69
C THR A 279 -12.02 -1.99 -12.10
N PHE A 280 -11.24 -3.05 -11.94
CA PHE A 280 -9.84 -2.98 -11.57
C PHE A 280 -9.02 -2.96 -12.87
N LEU A 281 -8.58 -1.77 -13.25
CA LEU A 281 -7.79 -1.53 -14.46
C LEU A 281 -6.31 -1.78 -14.15
N ILE A 282 -5.75 -2.82 -14.74
CA ILE A 282 -4.36 -3.19 -14.47
C ILE A 282 -3.45 -2.33 -15.33
N SER A 283 -2.51 -1.68 -14.65
CA SER A 283 -1.63 -0.70 -15.26
C SER A 283 -0.19 -0.96 -14.84
N ARG A 284 0.75 -0.62 -15.73
CA ARG A 284 2.18 -0.63 -15.44
C ARG A 284 2.61 0.78 -15.07
N SER A 285 3.22 0.91 -13.90
CA SER A 285 3.85 2.18 -13.54
C SER A 285 5.12 2.41 -14.35
N SER A 286 5.36 3.66 -14.72
CA SER A 286 6.64 4.09 -15.29
C SER A 286 7.76 4.13 -14.24
N ASN A 287 7.39 4.32 -12.96
CA ASN A 287 8.33 4.55 -11.84
C ASN A 287 8.63 3.30 -11.02
N SER A 288 7.73 2.33 -11.00
CA SER A 288 7.94 1.03 -10.36
C SER A 288 7.84 -0.06 -11.43
N GLN A 289 8.77 -1.03 -11.42
CA GLN A 289 8.71 -2.15 -12.38
C GLN A 289 7.55 -3.13 -12.12
N GLY A 290 6.61 -2.77 -11.24
CA GLY A 290 5.52 -3.63 -10.78
C GLY A 290 4.17 -3.26 -11.38
N LEU A 291 3.19 -4.13 -11.13
CA LEU A 291 1.80 -3.87 -11.41
C LEU A 291 1.21 -2.83 -10.46
N HIS A 292 0.34 -2.01 -11.01
CA HIS A 292 -0.56 -1.14 -10.27
C HIS A 292 -1.99 -1.40 -10.70
N VAL A 293 -2.95 -1.12 -9.82
CA VAL A 293 -4.37 -1.15 -10.16
C VAL A 293 -4.97 0.24 -10.00
N LEU A 294 -5.64 0.69 -11.05
CA LEU A 294 -6.54 1.83 -11.00
C LEU A 294 -7.95 1.30 -10.78
N PHE A 295 -8.70 1.97 -9.91
CA PHE A 295 -10.10 1.64 -9.66
C PHE A 295 -10.98 2.47 -10.58
N ALA A 296 -11.96 1.86 -11.23
CA ALA A 296 -12.87 2.57 -12.10
C ALA A 296 -14.33 2.17 -11.90
N ARG A 297 -15.22 3.09 -12.22
CA ARG A 297 -16.68 2.90 -12.24
C ARG A 297 -17.34 3.90 -13.17
N VAL A 298 -18.61 3.69 -13.47
CA VAL A 298 -19.44 4.73 -14.10
C VAL A 298 -20.06 5.60 -13.02
N TRP A 299 -19.86 6.91 -13.11
CA TRP A 299 -20.43 7.91 -12.22
C TRP A 299 -21.00 9.07 -13.03
N GLN A 300 -22.30 9.35 -12.87
CA GLN A 300 -23.00 10.40 -13.63
C GLN A 300 -22.75 10.28 -15.15
N ASP A 301 -22.92 9.04 -15.67
CA ASP A 301 -22.70 8.65 -17.06
C ASP A 301 -21.26 8.81 -17.59
N GLN A 302 -20.31 9.23 -16.76
CA GLN A 302 -18.88 9.34 -17.08
C GLN A 302 -18.09 8.13 -16.54
N PHE A 303 -16.99 7.81 -17.21
CA PHE A 303 -16.04 6.80 -16.75
C PHE A 303 -15.07 7.44 -15.76
N GLN A 304 -15.25 7.15 -14.47
CA GLN A 304 -14.43 7.65 -13.39
C GLN A 304 -13.27 6.69 -13.13
N VAL A 305 -12.04 7.20 -13.06
CA VAL A 305 -10.84 6.44 -12.74
C VAL A 305 -10.13 7.07 -11.54
N ILE A 306 -9.76 6.23 -10.59
CA ILE A 306 -9.18 6.59 -9.30
C ILE A 306 -7.86 5.85 -9.14
N ASP A 307 -6.83 6.58 -8.76
CA ASP A 307 -5.54 6.02 -8.40
C ASP A 307 -5.44 5.86 -6.87
N PRO A 308 -5.49 4.62 -6.33
CA PRO A 308 -5.38 4.40 -4.90
C PRO A 308 -4.00 4.79 -4.32
N GLU A 309 -2.97 4.99 -5.13
CA GLU A 309 -1.64 5.38 -4.63
C GLU A 309 -1.67 6.74 -3.92
N ASN A 310 -2.35 7.71 -4.54
CA ASN A 310 -2.41 9.10 -4.09
C ASN A 310 -3.84 9.62 -3.89
N GLY A 311 -4.87 8.83 -4.20
CA GLY A 311 -6.27 9.24 -4.16
C GLY A 311 -6.67 10.19 -5.28
N GLU A 312 -5.88 10.26 -6.35
CA GLU A 312 -6.18 11.11 -7.50
C GLU A 312 -7.37 10.56 -8.29
N ILE A 313 -8.25 11.45 -8.75
CA ILE A 313 -9.44 11.10 -9.53
C ILE A 313 -9.38 11.80 -10.90
N LYS A 314 -9.73 11.07 -11.95
CA LYS A 314 -9.98 11.62 -13.28
C LYS A 314 -11.34 11.13 -13.80
N MET A 315 -12.02 12.00 -14.51
CA MET A 315 -13.30 11.73 -15.16
C MET A 315 -13.08 11.75 -16.67
N TYR A 316 -13.58 10.73 -17.36
CA TYR A 316 -13.59 10.64 -18.82
C TYR A 316 -15.05 10.60 -19.29
N PRO A 317 -15.41 11.30 -20.36
CA PRO A 317 -16.74 11.18 -20.96
C PRO A 317 -17.13 9.74 -21.28
N SER A 318 -16.18 8.90 -21.72
CA SER A 318 -16.41 7.49 -22.04
C SER A 318 -15.22 6.60 -21.69
N PHE A 319 -15.45 5.29 -21.64
CA PHE A 319 -14.38 4.29 -21.59
C PHE A 319 -13.44 4.38 -22.80
N GLU A 320 -13.98 4.65 -23.98
CA GLU A 320 -13.22 4.86 -25.22
C GLU A 320 -12.18 5.98 -25.05
N GLU A 321 -12.58 7.15 -24.53
CA GLU A 321 -11.65 8.25 -24.28
C GLU A 321 -10.58 7.90 -23.23
N TYR A 322 -10.93 7.08 -22.24
CA TYR A 322 -9.94 6.53 -21.31
C TYR A 322 -8.97 5.58 -22.01
N TYR A 323 -9.47 4.68 -22.85
CA TYR A 323 -8.71 3.62 -23.53
C TYR A 323 -7.70 4.19 -24.54
N ASP A 324 -8.11 5.23 -25.27
CA ASP A 324 -7.27 5.97 -26.22
C ASP A 324 -6.20 6.80 -25.51
N SER A 325 -6.40 7.11 -24.23
CA SER A 325 -5.38 7.77 -23.42
C SER A 325 -4.23 6.82 -23.10
N PHE A 326 -3.08 7.06 -23.73
CA PHE A 326 -1.90 6.20 -23.63
C PHE A 326 -1.33 6.06 -22.20
N GLU A 327 -1.46 7.11 -21.38
CA GLU A 327 -1.01 7.12 -19.99
C GLU A 327 -1.98 7.86 -19.08
N ASN A 328 -2.36 7.22 -17.98
CA ASN A 328 -3.19 7.79 -16.93
C ASN A 328 -2.41 7.75 -15.61
N PHE A 329 -2.19 8.91 -14.99
CA PHE A 329 -1.41 9.03 -13.75
C PHE A 329 0.06 8.55 -13.89
N ASN A 330 0.66 8.72 -15.07
CA ASN A 330 1.97 8.16 -15.45
C ASN A 330 2.01 6.61 -15.40
N LYS A 331 0.85 5.98 -15.60
CA LYS A 331 0.68 4.53 -15.63
C LYS A 331 0.02 4.13 -16.96
N ALA A 332 0.56 3.11 -17.60
CA ALA A 332 0.06 2.62 -18.88
C ALA A 332 -0.87 1.42 -18.64
N PHE A 333 -2.11 1.49 -19.13
CA PHE A 333 -3.06 0.38 -19.05
C PHE A 333 -2.52 -0.84 -19.80
N THR A 334 -2.62 -2.03 -19.19
CA THR A 334 -2.00 -3.24 -19.74
C THR A 334 -2.91 -4.03 -20.70
N GLY A 335 -4.07 -3.49 -21.07
CA GLY A 335 -5.04 -4.25 -21.87
C GLY A 335 -5.80 -5.31 -21.07
N VAL A 336 -5.61 -5.39 -19.75
CA VAL A 336 -6.28 -6.38 -18.90
C VAL A 336 -6.97 -5.70 -17.73
N ALA A 337 -8.21 -6.09 -17.46
CA ALA A 337 -8.96 -5.57 -16.32
C ALA A 337 -9.79 -6.67 -15.65
N LEU A 338 -10.11 -6.48 -14.37
CA LEU A 338 -11.07 -7.31 -13.65
C LEU A 338 -12.32 -6.48 -13.38
N HIS A 339 -13.39 -6.75 -14.12
CA HIS A 339 -14.69 -6.16 -13.85
C HIS A 339 -15.44 -6.96 -12.79
N VAL A 340 -16.03 -6.26 -11.84
CA VAL A 340 -16.67 -6.76 -10.64
C VAL A 340 -18.10 -6.26 -10.67
N ALA A 341 -19.04 -7.18 -10.93
CA ALA A 341 -20.45 -6.86 -11.05
C ALA A 341 -21.21 -7.41 -9.82
N PRO A 342 -22.10 -6.63 -9.19
CA PRO A 342 -23.00 -7.18 -8.20
C PRO A 342 -23.83 -8.31 -8.81
N ASN A 343 -24.08 -9.36 -8.04
CA ASN A 343 -25.09 -10.34 -8.42
C ASN A 343 -26.45 -9.63 -8.37
N PHE A 344 -27.05 -9.41 -9.53
CA PHE A 344 -28.50 -9.23 -9.63
C PHE A 344 -29.21 -10.55 -9.34
#